data_AF-A0A3R6UCP2-F1
#
_entry.id   AF-A0A3R6UCP2-F1
#
_cell.length_a   1.000
_cell.length_b   1.000
_cell.length_c   1.000
_cell.angle_alpha   90.00
_cell.angle_beta   90.00
_cell.angle_gamma   90.00
#
_symmetry.space_group_name_H-M   'P 1'
#
loop_
_entity.id
_entity.type
_entity.pdbx_description
1 polymer ?
#
loop_
_entity_poly.entity_id
_entity_poly.type
_entity_poly.pdbx_seq_one_letter_code
_entity_poly.pdbx_strand_id
1 'polypeptide(L)'
;MAADFRRGGKGMELEELKAYCRIDYDDDDEVIKLIYAAVLEEMTDLIKDFNPEALTNRQKLLICMYVKEAYDNRDRTAPTDDKVRFAVQSMMLKERLK
;
A
#
# COMPACT_ATOMS: atom_id res chain seq x y z
N MET A 1 -9.11 31.44 -3.62
CA MET A 1 -8.27 30.97 -4.75
C MET A 1 -8.27 29.45 -4.66
N ALA A 2 -9.09 28.79 -5.46
CA ALA A 2 -9.32 27.36 -5.37
C ALA A 2 -8.06 26.62 -5.82
N ALA A 3 -7.46 25.83 -4.92
CA ALA A 3 -6.38 24.94 -5.27
C ALA A 3 -6.92 23.92 -6.28
N ASP A 4 -6.32 23.92 -7.47
CA ASP A 4 -6.69 23.10 -8.61
C ASP A 4 -6.49 21.62 -8.24
N PHE A 5 -7.55 20.99 -7.72
CA PHE A 5 -7.57 19.59 -7.28
C PHE A 5 -7.70 18.66 -8.50
N ARG A 6 -6.74 18.74 -9.43
CA ARG A 6 -6.59 17.78 -10.53
C ARG A 6 -5.13 17.36 -10.69
N ARG A 7 -4.76 16.27 -10.01
CA ARG A 7 -3.61 15.41 -10.39
C ARG A 7 -3.95 13.93 -10.17
N GLY A 8 -4.92 13.44 -10.94
CA GLY A 8 -4.99 12.01 -11.26
C GLY A 8 -4.26 11.81 -12.59
N GLY A 9 -3.16 11.04 -12.61
CA GLY A 9 -2.40 10.83 -13.83
C GLY A 9 -0.96 10.30 -13.68
N LYS A 10 -0.53 9.94 -12.48
CA LYS A 10 0.72 9.19 -12.27
C LYS A 10 0.53 8.29 -11.04
N GLY A 11 1.21 7.14 -11.02
CA GLY A 11 1.37 6.30 -9.83
C GLY A 11 1.91 7.11 -8.64
N MET A 12 1.89 6.54 -7.43
CA MET A 12 2.46 7.24 -6.28
C MET A 12 3.97 7.04 -6.24
N GLU A 13 4.71 8.12 -6.03
CA GLU A 13 6.16 8.07 -5.86
C GLU A 13 6.49 7.68 -4.41
N LEU A 14 7.65 7.06 -4.20
CA LEU A 14 8.09 6.60 -2.87
C LEU A 14 8.10 7.73 -1.83
N GLU A 15 8.54 8.93 -2.21
CA GLU A 15 8.56 10.10 -1.34
C GLU A 15 7.16 10.51 -0.85
N GLU A 16 6.14 10.36 -1.70
CA GLU A 16 4.75 10.67 -1.33
C GLU A 16 4.23 9.65 -0.30
N LEU A 17 4.60 8.38 -0.46
CA LEU A 17 4.29 7.30 0.49
C LEU A 17 4.99 7.49 1.83
N LYS A 18 6.30 7.79 1.82
CA LYS A 18 7.11 8.07 3.01
C LYS A 18 6.57 9.28 3.78
N ALA A 19 6.25 10.35 3.06
CA ALA A 19 5.64 11.55 3.65
C ALA A 19 4.30 11.24 4.34
N TYR A 20 3.45 10.41 3.72
CA TYR A 20 2.20 9.98 4.35
C TYR A 20 2.43 9.11 5.60
N CYS A 21 3.37 8.16 5.51
CA CYS A 21 3.68 7.24 6.60
C CYS A 21 4.46 7.91 7.75
N ARG A 22 4.97 9.13 7.53
CA ARG A 22 5.87 9.87 8.42
C ARG A 22 7.20 9.14 8.65
N ILE A 23 7.75 8.61 7.56
CA ILE A 23 9.04 7.93 7.52
C ILE A 23 10.04 8.92 6.93
N ASP A 24 11.08 9.28 7.70
CA ASP A 24 12.08 10.28 7.34
C ASP A 24 13.49 9.69 7.13
N TYR A 25 13.60 8.36 7.18
CA TYR A 25 14.83 7.59 6.95
C TYR A 25 14.70 6.69 5.71
N ASP A 26 15.84 6.30 5.15
CA ASP A 26 15.92 5.57 3.87
C ASP A 26 16.18 4.07 4.03
N ASP A 27 16.50 3.61 5.25
CA ASP A 27 16.85 2.20 5.55
C ASP A 27 15.74 1.22 5.15
N ASP A 28 14.49 1.68 5.16
CA ASP A 28 13.31 0.89 4.85
C ASP A 28 12.74 1.13 3.44
N ASP A 29 13.44 1.89 2.58
CA ASP A 29 12.94 2.23 1.24
C ASP A 29 12.57 0.99 0.42
N GLU A 30 13.41 -0.03 0.42
CA GLU A 30 13.15 -1.29 -0.30
C GLU A 30 11.98 -2.07 0.31
N VAL A 31 11.80 -2.01 1.63
CA VAL A 31 10.67 -2.63 2.33
C VAL A 31 9.37 -1.92 1.94
N ILE A 32 9.37 -0.58 1.92
CA ILE A 32 8.20 0.23 1.54
C ILE A 32 7.84 0.00 0.07
N LYS A 33 8.83 -0.07 -0.83
CA LYS A 33 8.62 -0.41 -2.25
C LYS A 33 7.97 -1.78 -2.40
N LEU A 34 8.43 -2.78 -1.64
CA LEU A 34 7.86 -4.13 -1.68
C LEU A 34 6.42 -4.16 -1.19
N ILE A 35 6.12 -3.51 -0.06
CA ILE A 35 4.76 -3.38 0.47
C ILE A 35 3.87 -2.66 -0.55
N TYR A 36 4.36 -1.59 -1.16
CA TYR A 36 3.61 -0.85 -2.18
C TYR A 36 3.28 -1.71 -3.40
N ALA A 37 4.25 -2.48 -3.91
CA ALA A 37 4.03 -3.41 -5.01
C ALA A 37 2.94 -4.46 -4.66
N ALA A 38 3.01 -5.06 -3.48
CA ALA A 38 2.00 -6.02 -3.02
C ALA A 38 0.59 -5.41 -2.92
N VAL A 39 0.49 -4.15 -2.46
CA VAL A 39 -0.78 -3.42 -2.41
C VAL A 39 -1.31 -3.16 -3.83
N LEU A 40 -0.46 -2.81 -4.80
CA LEU A 40 -0.88 -2.62 -6.19
C LEU A 40 -1.37 -3.92 -6.84
N GLU A 41 -0.72 -5.05 -6.57
CA GLU A 41 -1.18 -6.37 -7.00
C GLU A 41 -2.57 -6.68 -6.43
N GLU A 42 -2.77 -6.47 -5.14
CA GLU A 42 -4.07 -6.69 -4.49
C GLU A 42 -5.16 -5.78 -5.05
N MET A 43 -4.85 -4.51 -5.32
CA MET A 43 -5.81 -3.59 -5.97
C MET A 43 -6.16 -4.04 -7.38
N THR A 44 -5.20 -4.57 -8.13
CA THR A 44 -5.40 -5.12 -9.48
C THR A 44 -6.31 -6.34 -9.46
N ASP A 45 -6.15 -7.21 -8.46
CA ASP A 45 -6.98 -8.41 -8.30
C ASP A 45 -8.42 -8.07 -7.87
N LEU A 46 -8.61 -7.04 -7.04
CA LEU A 46 -9.91 -6.71 -6.44
C LEU A 46 -10.74 -5.69 -7.23
N ILE A 47 -10.10 -4.73 -7.90
CA ILE A 47 -10.77 -3.62 -8.58
C ILE A 47 -10.73 -3.85 -10.08
N LYS A 48 -11.92 -4.06 -10.67
CA LYS A 48 -12.06 -4.16 -12.12
C LYS A 48 -11.55 -2.89 -12.81
N ASP A 49 -10.80 -3.08 -13.90
CA ASP A 49 -10.23 -2.00 -14.72
C ASP A 49 -9.30 -1.05 -13.92
N PHE A 50 -8.67 -1.56 -12.85
CA PHE A 50 -7.66 -0.81 -12.11
C PHE A 50 -6.46 -0.47 -13.00
N ASN A 51 -6.02 0.79 -12.94
CA ASN A 51 -4.88 1.27 -13.69
C ASN A 51 -3.89 1.95 -12.72
N PRO A 52 -2.74 1.31 -12.42
CA PRO A 52 -1.74 1.86 -11.50
C PRO A 52 -1.09 3.16 -12.02
N GLU A 53 -1.14 3.40 -13.33
CA GLU A 53 -0.61 4.62 -13.96
C GLU A 53 -1.60 5.81 -13.87
N ALA A 54 -2.87 5.55 -13.56
CA ALA A 54 -3.94 6.54 -13.57
C ALA A 54 -4.80 6.51 -12.30
N LEU A 55 -4.14 6.59 -11.14
CA LEU A 55 -4.81 6.56 -9.84
C LEU A 55 -5.70 7.80 -9.60
N THR A 56 -6.95 7.56 -9.21
CA THR A 56 -7.81 8.59 -8.61
C THR A 56 -7.34 8.95 -7.20
N ASN A 57 -7.70 10.13 -6.70
CA ASN A 57 -7.31 10.53 -5.34
C ASN A 57 -7.83 9.59 -4.24
N ARG A 58 -8.99 8.94 -4.46
CA ARG A 58 -9.49 7.90 -3.53
C ARG A 58 -8.61 6.65 -3.52
N GLN A 59 -8.16 6.21 -4.70
CA GLN A 59 -7.24 5.07 -4.81
C GLN A 59 -5.88 5.40 -4.21
N LYS A 60 -5.36 6.62 -4.41
CA LYS A 60 -4.13 7.10 -3.76
C LYS A 60 -4.24 7.03 -2.23
N LEU A 61 -5.32 7.57 -1.66
CA LEU A 61 -5.57 7.50 -0.21
C LEU A 61 -5.68 6.06 0.30
N LEU A 62 -6.38 5.18 -0.44
CA LEU A 62 -6.53 3.78 -0.07
C LEU A 62 -5.19 3.05 -0.04
N ILE A 63 -4.34 3.27 -1.06
CA ILE A 63 -2.98 2.75 -1.12
C ILE A 63 -2.17 3.25 0.08
N CYS A 64 -2.18 4.55 0.36
CA CYS A 64 -1.48 5.14 1.51
C CYS A 64 -1.85 4.46 2.83
N MET A 65 -3.15 4.27 3.07
CA MET A 65 -3.65 3.62 4.28
C MET A 65 -3.18 2.17 4.39
N TYR A 66 -3.19 1.44 3.28
CA TYR A 66 -2.82 0.03 3.27
C TYR A 66 -1.31 -0.15 3.45
N VAL A 67 -0.49 0.64 2.75
CA VAL A 67 0.97 0.63 2.91
C VAL A 67 1.34 0.99 4.34
N LYS A 68 0.71 2.00 4.93
CA LYS A 68 0.95 2.39 6.31
C LYS A 68 0.63 1.26 7.29
N GLU A 69 -0.53 0.63 7.14
CA GLU A 69 -0.93 -0.50 8.00
C GLU A 69 0.06 -1.67 7.86
N ALA A 70 0.42 -2.06 6.65
CA ALA A 70 1.37 -3.15 6.43
C ALA A 70 2.77 -2.83 7.00
N TYR A 71 3.22 -1.59 6.84
CA TYR A 71 4.54 -1.14 7.32
C TYR A 71 4.61 -1.04 8.85
N ASP A 72 3.62 -0.42 9.50
CA ASP A 72 3.56 -0.24 10.96
C ASP A 72 3.44 -1.59 11.70
N ASN A 73 2.97 -2.64 11.00
CA ASN A 73 2.79 -3.98 11.53
C ASN A 73 3.84 -5.00 11.06
N ARG A 74 4.87 -4.58 10.30
CA ARG A 74 5.81 -5.51 9.64
C ARG A 74 6.60 -6.41 10.60
N ASP A 75 6.93 -5.91 11.78
CA ASP A 75 7.76 -6.61 12.78
C ASP A 75 6.93 -7.32 13.86
N ARG A 76 5.60 -7.34 13.74
CA ARG A 76 4.73 -8.03 14.71
C ARG A 76 4.87 -9.54 14.58
N THR A 77 5.81 -10.10 15.35
CA THR A 77 6.03 -11.54 15.55
C THR A 77 5.50 -12.06 16.89
N ALA A 78 5.04 -11.17 17.79
CA ALA A 78 4.43 -11.56 19.05
C ALA A 78 2.98 -12.05 18.84
N PRO A 79 2.53 -13.09 19.58
CA PRO A 79 1.18 -13.62 19.49
C PRO A 79 0.20 -12.69 20.21
N THR A 80 -0.11 -11.55 19.59
CA THR A 80 -1.21 -10.70 20.01
C THR A 80 -1.93 -10.16 18.78
N ASP A 81 -3.24 -10.41 18.78
CA ASP A 81 -4.27 -10.16 17.77
C ASP A 81 -4.25 -11.04 16.50
N ASP A 82 -5.27 -11.91 16.44
CA ASP A 82 -5.63 -12.85 15.36
C ASP A 82 -5.68 -12.27 13.92
N LYS A 83 -5.53 -10.94 13.77
CA LYS A 83 -5.66 -10.21 12.51
C LYS A 83 -4.39 -10.17 11.65
N VAL A 84 -3.18 -10.16 12.25
CA VAL A 84 -1.92 -10.16 11.46
C VAL A 84 -1.69 -11.53 10.83
N ARG A 85 -2.02 -12.61 11.57
CA ARG A 85 -2.05 -13.97 11.02
C ARG A 85 -2.97 -14.04 9.81
N PHE A 86 -4.09 -13.32 9.83
CA PHE A 86 -5.01 -13.25 8.69
C PHE A 86 -4.40 -12.52 7.49
N ALA A 87 -3.69 -11.40 7.66
CA ALA A 87 -3.08 -10.68 6.53
C ALA A 87 -2.02 -11.53 5.82
N VAL A 88 -1.08 -12.12 6.57
CA VAL A 88 -0.03 -13.00 6.01
C VAL A 88 -0.64 -14.28 5.45
N GLN A 89 -1.60 -14.91 6.14
CA GLN A 89 -2.28 -16.11 5.61
C GLN A 89 -3.16 -15.80 4.41
N SER A 90 -3.78 -14.62 4.34
CA SER A 90 -4.57 -14.18 3.18
C SER A 90 -3.65 -13.95 1.98
N MET A 91 -2.51 -13.28 2.17
CA MET A 91 -1.51 -13.14 1.12
C MET A 91 -0.96 -14.50 0.67
N MET A 92 -0.58 -15.38 1.60
CA MET A 92 -0.14 -16.74 1.27
C MET A 92 -1.23 -17.59 0.61
N LEU A 93 -2.48 -17.45 1.01
CA LEU A 93 -3.61 -18.19 0.42
C LEU A 93 -3.89 -17.72 -1.00
N LYS A 94 -3.85 -16.40 -1.25
CA LYS A 94 -4.00 -15.84 -2.60
C LYS A 94 -2.90 -16.34 -3.54
N GLU A 95 -1.65 -16.41 -3.08
CA GLU A 95 -0.53 -16.97 -3.86
C GLU A 95 -0.65 -18.48 -4.10
N ARG A 96 -1.33 -19.22 -3.22
CA ARG A 96 -1.61 -20.67 -3.41
C ARG A 96 -2.82 -20.97 -4.30
N LEU A 97 -3.70 -19.99 -4.52
CA LEU A 97 -4.94 -20.12 -5.29
C LEU A 97 -4.86 -19.54 -6.71
N LYS A 98 -3.78 -18.80 -7.03
CA LYS A 98 -3.34 -18.53 -8.40
C LYS A 98 -2.82 -19.81 -9.06
#